data_AF-A0A316QMR1-F1
#
_entry.id   AF-A0A316QMR1-F1
#
_cell.length_a   1.000
_cell.length_b   1.000
_cell.length_c   1.000
_cell.angle_alpha   90.00
_cell.angle_beta   90.00
_cell.angle_gamma   90.00
#
_symmetry.space_group_name_H-M   'P 1'
#
loop_
_entity.id
_entity.type
_entity.pdbx_description
1 polymer ?
#
loop_
_entity_poly.entity_id
_entity_poly.type
_entity_poly.pdbx_seq_one_letter_code
_entity_poly.pdbx_strand_id
1 'polypeptide(L)'
;MNAVFKRELRAYFSSPMGYVFVGIFMLVLGLIFLVGNINGDGYNSSADFAMTLGTMATPFAFLVPLLTMRSFSEERRLKIDQLYLTSPLPIYKVVLGKFFAASCVLLITLLLSVIYPIILAVLGSPRAGEIFTSYIGFYLMGCTAMAVGLLISACTQSQVVAAVATFGVFFLLMMGTQAVSMISAGFLRDALSALALFGRFTEFTSGILGLSPIIYYITVTAACLFVTAKLIERRRWSGN
;
A
#
# COMPACT_ATOMS: atom_id res chain seq x y z
N MET A 1 13.24 -9.06 15.40
CA MET A 1 12.34 -8.11 14.70
C MET A 1 13.07 -6.80 14.43
N ASN A 2 13.53 -6.07 15.46
CA ASN A 2 14.21 -4.78 15.27
C ASN A 2 15.45 -4.84 14.35
N ALA A 3 16.28 -5.90 14.47
CA ALA A 3 17.44 -6.08 13.59
C ALA A 3 17.06 -6.25 12.10
N VAL A 4 16.00 -7.01 11.80
CA VAL A 4 15.50 -7.18 10.43
C VAL A 4 14.93 -5.88 9.91
N PHE A 5 14.07 -5.22 10.70
CA PHE A 5 13.51 -3.91 10.35
C PHE A 5 14.60 -2.88 10.00
N LYS A 6 15.61 -2.69 10.85
CA LYS A 6 16.71 -1.75 10.61
C LYS A 6 17.48 -2.08 9.33
N ARG A 7 17.75 -3.37 9.09
CA ARG A 7 18.46 -3.82 7.90
C ARG A 7 17.64 -3.54 6.63
N GLU A 8 16.36 -3.91 6.62
CA GLU A 8 15.48 -3.68 5.46
C GLU A 8 15.27 -2.19 5.20
N LEU A 9 15.03 -1.40 6.25
CA LEU A 9 14.88 0.05 6.12
C LEU A 9 16.16 0.67 5.54
N ARG A 10 17.33 0.25 6.03
CA ARG A 10 18.62 0.70 5.49
C ARG A 10 18.77 0.29 4.02
N ALA A 11 18.34 -0.91 3.63
CA ALA A 11 18.41 -1.38 2.25
C ALA A 11 17.57 -0.52 1.28
N TYR A 12 16.40 -0.02 1.71
CA TYR A 12 15.59 0.90 0.91
C TYR A 12 16.28 2.25 0.64
N PHE A 13 17.06 2.76 1.61
CA PHE A 13 17.75 4.06 1.50
C PHE A 13 19.22 3.96 1.08
N SER A 14 19.82 2.77 1.11
CA SER A 14 21.16 2.53 0.54
C SER A 14 21.09 2.18 -0.94
N SER A 15 19.94 1.68 -1.41
CA SER A 15 19.66 1.49 -2.83
C SER A 15 18.82 2.66 -3.38
N PRO A 16 18.82 2.92 -4.69
CA PRO A 16 18.02 3.99 -5.28
C PRO A 16 16.51 3.81 -5.13
N MET A 17 16.04 2.60 -4.77
CA MET A 17 14.62 2.23 -4.82
C MET A 17 13.74 3.09 -3.91
N GLY A 18 14.16 3.36 -2.67
CA GLY A 18 13.39 4.19 -1.74
C GLY A 18 13.24 5.62 -2.24
N TYR A 19 14.33 6.20 -2.76
CA TYR A 19 14.31 7.55 -3.34
C TYR A 19 13.46 7.62 -4.60
N VAL A 20 13.54 6.61 -5.48
CA VAL A 20 12.71 6.52 -6.68
C VAL A 20 11.23 6.43 -6.31
N PHE A 21 10.87 5.62 -5.33
CA PHE A 21 9.48 5.53 -4.86
C PHE A 21 8.98 6.88 -4.32
N VAL A 22 9.74 7.51 -3.42
CA VAL A 22 9.38 8.82 -2.85
C VAL A 22 9.26 9.87 -3.95
N GLY A 23 10.22 9.93 -4.88
CA GLY A 23 10.26 10.89 -5.97
C GLY A 23 9.09 10.73 -6.93
N ILE A 24 8.79 9.51 -7.38
CA ILE A 24 7.64 9.27 -8.28
C ILE A 24 6.33 9.53 -7.55
N PHE A 25 6.19 9.10 -6.30
CA PHE A 25 4.98 9.36 -5.51
C PHE A 25 4.71 10.86 -5.40
N MET A 26 5.74 11.64 -5.07
CA MET A 26 5.66 13.10 -4.99
C MET A 26 5.34 13.74 -6.32
N LEU A 27 6.02 13.34 -7.38
CA LEU A 27 5.80 13.88 -8.72
C LEU A 27 4.35 13.65 -9.15
N VAL A 28 3.86 12.41 -9.04
CA VAL A 28 2.49 12.07 -9.45
C VAL A 28 1.46 12.79 -8.60
N LEU A 29 1.63 12.80 -7.27
CA LEU A 29 0.72 13.53 -6.37
C LEU A 29 0.75 15.03 -6.65
N GLY A 30 1.92 15.61 -6.92
CA GLY A 30 2.09 17.01 -7.27
C GLY A 30 1.42 17.38 -8.60
N LEU A 31 1.46 16.50 -9.60
CA LEU A 31 0.74 16.70 -10.86
C LEU A 31 -0.78 16.66 -10.65
N ILE A 32 -1.29 15.68 -9.90
CA ILE A 32 -2.72 15.59 -9.57
C ILE A 32 -3.15 16.83 -8.77
N PHE A 33 -2.32 17.24 -7.81
CA PHE A 33 -2.54 18.44 -7.01
C PHE A 33 -2.62 19.70 -7.88
N LEU A 34 -1.66 19.88 -8.79
CA LEU A 34 -1.60 21.02 -9.70
C LEU A 34 -2.85 21.10 -10.58
N VAL A 35 -3.25 19.98 -11.20
CA VAL A 35 -4.41 19.93 -12.10
C VAL A 35 -5.72 20.11 -11.32
N GLY A 36 -5.90 19.40 -10.21
CA GLY A 36 -7.17 19.36 -9.48
C GLY A 36 -7.44 20.57 -8.56
N ASN A 37 -6.41 21.19 -8.02
CA ASN A 37 -6.57 22.24 -6.99
C ASN A 37 -6.11 23.63 -7.45
N ILE A 38 -5.06 23.71 -8.28
CA ILE A 38 -4.48 25.00 -8.70
C ILE A 38 -5.03 25.43 -10.06
N ASN A 39 -4.84 24.60 -11.09
CA ASN A 39 -5.19 24.90 -12.48
C ASN A 39 -6.64 24.57 -12.84
N GLY A 40 -7.41 24.04 -11.87
CA GLY A 40 -8.80 23.55 -11.93
C GLY A 40 -9.45 23.54 -13.32
N ASP A 41 -9.80 22.35 -13.82
CA ASP A 41 -10.44 22.03 -15.13
C ASP A 41 -11.46 23.06 -15.69
N GLY A 42 -11.00 24.26 -16.07
CA GLY A 42 -11.77 25.31 -16.71
C GLY A 42 -12.88 25.99 -15.90
N TYR A 43 -13.36 25.47 -14.76
CA TYR A 43 -14.58 26.01 -14.12
C TYR A 43 -14.60 26.19 -12.61
N ASN A 44 -13.80 25.49 -11.78
CA ASN A 44 -13.72 25.75 -10.33
C ASN A 44 -12.45 25.12 -9.72
N SER A 45 -11.51 25.93 -9.24
CA SER A 45 -10.42 25.46 -8.37
C SER A 45 -11.01 25.02 -7.03
N SER A 46 -11.04 23.72 -6.76
CA SER A 46 -11.54 23.18 -5.50
C SER A 46 -10.40 23.04 -4.49
N ALA A 47 -10.61 23.47 -3.25
CA ALA A 47 -9.64 23.27 -2.15
C ALA A 47 -9.73 21.86 -1.54
N ASP A 48 -10.20 20.88 -2.32
CA ASP A 48 -10.47 19.51 -1.87
C ASP A 48 -9.26 18.60 -2.09
N PHE A 49 -8.38 18.60 -1.08
CA PHE A 49 -7.23 17.70 -1.06
C PHE A 49 -7.62 16.23 -0.79
N ALA A 50 -8.78 15.97 -0.17
CA ALA A 50 -9.22 14.60 0.09
C ALA A 50 -9.52 13.87 -1.23
N MET A 51 -10.15 14.56 -2.19
CA MET A 51 -10.31 14.06 -3.56
C MET A 51 -8.97 13.84 -4.28
N THR A 52 -7.97 14.69 -4.01
CA THR A 52 -6.61 14.54 -4.57
C THR A 52 -5.94 13.24 -4.11
N LEU A 53 -6.02 12.93 -2.81
CA LEU A 53 -5.56 11.64 -2.26
C LEU A 53 -6.41 10.47 -2.77
N GLY A 54 -7.72 10.68 -2.94
CA GLY A 54 -8.64 9.79 -3.65
C GLY A 54 -8.10 9.34 -5.00
N THR A 55 -7.80 10.31 -5.86
CA THR A 55 -7.28 10.08 -7.21
C THR A 55 -5.90 9.43 -7.19
N MET A 56 -5.05 9.75 -6.20
CA MET A 56 -3.73 9.15 -6.04
C MET A 56 -3.78 7.63 -5.75
N ALA A 57 -4.89 7.10 -5.24
CA ALA A 57 -5.05 5.67 -4.95
C ALA A 57 -4.85 4.78 -6.20
N THR A 58 -5.25 5.25 -7.39
CA THR A 58 -5.12 4.49 -8.65
C THR A 58 -3.66 4.43 -9.12
N PRO A 59 -2.92 5.54 -9.29
CA PRO A 59 -1.48 5.49 -9.57
C PRO A 59 -0.69 4.75 -8.49
N PHE A 60 -1.12 4.84 -7.23
CA PHE A 60 -0.48 4.12 -6.13
C PHE A 60 -0.46 2.60 -6.34
N ALA A 61 -1.44 2.04 -7.07
CA ALA A 61 -1.43 0.61 -7.43
C ALA A 61 -0.19 0.20 -8.23
N PHE A 62 0.36 1.09 -9.06
CA PHE A 62 1.60 0.87 -9.80
C PHE A 62 2.84 1.05 -8.93
N LEU A 63 2.74 1.82 -7.85
CA LEU A 63 3.86 2.13 -6.95
C LEU A 63 4.04 1.09 -5.84
N VAL A 64 2.95 0.46 -5.36
CA VAL A 64 3.01 -0.59 -4.33
C VAL A 64 4.03 -1.69 -4.67
N PRO A 65 4.04 -2.22 -5.90
CA PRO A 65 4.99 -3.26 -6.27
C PRO A 65 6.46 -2.79 -6.19
N LEU A 66 6.79 -1.51 -6.40
CA LEU A 66 8.18 -1.03 -6.29
C LEU A 66 8.77 -1.29 -4.89
N LEU A 67 7.95 -1.24 -3.84
CA LEU A 67 8.39 -1.47 -2.47
C LEU A 67 8.36 -2.95 -2.06
N THR A 68 7.45 -3.76 -2.60
CA THR A 68 7.19 -5.13 -2.10
C THR A 68 7.78 -6.23 -2.97
N MET A 69 7.95 -5.99 -4.27
CA MET A 69 8.37 -7.01 -5.25
C MET A 69 9.65 -7.73 -4.81
N ARG A 70 10.71 -6.99 -4.48
CA ARG A 70 12.05 -7.55 -4.19
C ARG A 70 12.11 -8.30 -2.86
N SER A 71 11.18 -8.03 -1.94
CA SER A 71 11.33 -8.38 -0.54
C SER A 71 11.61 -9.87 -0.30
N PHE A 72 10.84 -10.76 -0.94
CA PHE A 72 11.06 -12.21 -0.86
C PHE A 72 11.51 -12.83 -2.19
N SER A 73 11.03 -12.32 -3.33
CA SER A 73 11.36 -12.91 -4.63
C SER A 73 12.87 -12.83 -4.94
N GLU A 74 13.52 -11.72 -4.55
CA GLU A 74 14.95 -11.53 -4.82
C GLU A 74 15.84 -12.36 -3.90
N GLU A 75 15.50 -12.44 -2.61
CA GLU A 75 16.18 -13.32 -1.66
C GLU A 75 16.11 -14.79 -2.12
N ARG A 76 14.96 -15.20 -2.66
CA ARG A 76 14.74 -16.55 -3.19
C ARG A 76 15.50 -16.79 -4.49
N ARG A 77 15.53 -15.81 -5.40
CA ARG A 77 16.34 -15.87 -6.63
C ARG A 77 17.82 -16.03 -6.31
N LEU A 78 18.31 -15.32 -5.29
CA LEU A 78 19.71 -15.33 -4.87
C LEU A 78 20.06 -16.48 -3.89
N LYS A 79 19.09 -17.35 -3.55
CA LYS A 79 19.24 -18.44 -2.56
C LYS A 79 19.69 -17.99 -1.16
N ILE A 80 19.46 -16.72 -0.83
CA ILE A 80 19.75 -16.13 0.49
C ILE A 80 18.66 -16.54 1.50
N ASP A 81 17.51 -17.01 1.02
CA ASP A 81 16.43 -17.56 1.83
C ASP A 81 16.87 -18.72 2.74
N GLN A 82 17.90 -19.47 2.34
CA GLN A 82 18.53 -20.54 3.14
C GLN A 82 19.09 -20.03 4.48
N LEU A 83 19.55 -18.78 4.54
CA LEU A 83 20.11 -18.20 5.76
C LEU A 83 19.04 -18.03 6.84
N TYR A 84 17.79 -17.73 6.47
CA TYR A 84 16.70 -17.65 7.45
C TYR A 84 16.18 -19.02 7.86
N LEU A 85 16.15 -19.98 6.92
CA LEU A 85 15.69 -21.34 7.18
C LEU A 85 16.58 -22.09 8.17
N THR A 86 17.88 -21.77 8.16
CA THR A 86 18.90 -22.32 9.07
C THR A 86 19.11 -21.50 10.34
N SER A 87 18.78 -20.19 10.32
CA SER A 87 18.86 -19.36 11.53
C SER A 87 17.79 -19.73 12.58
N PRO A 88 18.06 -19.54 13.89
CA PRO A 88 17.08 -19.74 14.95
C PRO A 88 16.03 -18.62 15.03
N LEU A 89 15.92 -17.77 14.00
CA LEU A 89 14.98 -16.66 13.99
C LEU A 89 13.58 -17.15 13.60
N PRO A 90 12.54 -16.83 14.38
CA PRO A 90 11.19 -17.21 14.00
C PRO A 90 10.72 -16.40 12.79
N ILE A 91 10.10 -17.10 11.84
CA ILE A 91 9.72 -16.59 10.50
C ILE A 91 8.79 -15.38 10.61
N TYR A 92 7.86 -15.37 11.56
CA TYR A 92 6.95 -14.23 11.76
C TYR A 92 7.71 -12.92 12.05
N LYS A 93 8.87 -12.96 12.73
CA LYS A 93 9.69 -11.76 12.99
C LYS A 93 10.36 -11.24 11.72
N VAL A 94 10.61 -12.10 10.73
CA VAL A 94 11.17 -11.72 9.43
C VAL A 94 10.09 -11.03 8.59
N VAL A 95 8.91 -11.66 8.48
CA VAL A 95 7.76 -11.12 7.75
C VAL A 95 7.33 -9.76 8.31
N LEU A 96 7.16 -9.65 9.63
CA LEU A 96 6.82 -8.38 10.28
C LEU A 96 7.90 -7.32 10.09
N GLY A 97 9.19 -7.71 10.16
CA GLY A 97 10.30 -6.78 9.94
C GLY A 97 10.28 -6.15 8.54
N LYS A 98 10.04 -6.96 7.50
CA LYS A 98 9.91 -6.52 6.11
C LYS A 98 8.66 -5.64 5.90
N PHE A 99 7.53 -6.04 6.47
CA PHE A 99 6.29 -5.27 6.42
C PHE A 99 6.43 -3.88 7.07
N PHE A 100 6.98 -3.80 8.28
CA PHE A 100 7.17 -2.52 8.96
C PHE A 100 8.19 -1.63 8.25
N ALA A 101 9.22 -2.20 7.63
CA ALA A 101 10.18 -1.42 6.84
C ALA A 101 9.50 -0.76 5.63
N ALA A 102 8.74 -1.52 4.84
CA ALA A 102 7.97 -0.98 3.70
C ALA A 102 6.91 0.05 4.15
N SER A 103 6.19 -0.25 5.23
CA SER A 103 5.19 0.66 5.81
C SER A 103 5.82 1.96 6.35
N CYS A 104 7.05 1.89 6.87
CA CYS A 104 7.78 3.06 7.33
C CYS A 104 8.22 3.95 6.16
N VAL A 105 8.67 3.37 5.04
CA VAL A 105 8.96 4.14 3.82
C VAL A 105 7.69 4.87 3.34
N LEU A 106 6.55 4.17 3.28
CA LEU A 106 5.26 4.79 2.95
C LEU A 106 4.92 5.94 3.90
N LEU A 107 5.10 5.75 5.21
CA LEU A 107 4.83 6.77 6.22
C LEU A 107 5.71 8.01 6.01
N ILE A 108 7.00 7.83 5.73
CA ILE A 108 7.92 8.93 5.40
C ILE A 108 7.45 9.67 4.14
N THR A 109 7.06 8.94 3.10
CA THR A 109 6.52 9.53 1.86
C THR A 109 5.25 10.36 2.13
N LEU A 110 4.33 9.84 2.94
CA LEU A 110 3.11 10.58 3.31
C LEU A 110 3.42 11.82 4.14
N LEU A 111 4.34 11.74 5.10
CA LEU A 111 4.76 12.89 5.90
C LEU A 111 5.38 13.99 5.03
N LEU A 112 6.23 13.63 4.08
CA LEU A 112 6.78 14.60 3.14
C LEU A 112 5.67 15.23 2.28
N SER A 113 4.64 14.45 1.91
CA SER A 113 3.55 14.94 1.05
C SER A 113 2.64 15.98 1.72
N VAL A 114 2.76 16.17 3.04
CA VAL A 114 2.04 17.20 3.81
C VAL A 114 2.38 18.62 3.32
N ILE A 115 3.46 18.79 2.55
CA ILE A 115 3.76 20.06 1.87
C ILE A 115 2.60 20.55 0.98
N TYR A 116 1.87 19.65 0.30
CA TYR A 116 0.75 20.03 -0.57
C TYR A 116 -0.47 20.60 0.17
N PRO A 117 -1.01 19.96 1.23
CA PRO A 117 -2.10 20.56 1.99
C PRO A 117 -1.66 21.82 2.75
N ILE A 118 -0.38 21.97 3.11
CA ILE A 118 0.14 23.24 3.66
C ILE A 118 0.04 24.35 2.62
N ILE A 119 0.45 24.10 1.36
CA ILE A 119 0.30 25.06 0.27
C ILE A 119 -1.17 25.44 0.07
N LEU A 120 -2.08 24.46 0.11
CA LEU A 120 -3.53 24.73 0.04
C LEU A 120 -4.04 25.58 1.20
N ALA A 121 -3.53 25.37 2.41
CA ALA A 121 -3.96 26.15 3.58
C ALA A 121 -3.57 27.62 3.48
N VAL A 122 -2.54 27.95 2.68
CA VAL A 122 -2.15 29.33 2.38
C VAL A 122 -3.01 29.92 1.25
N LEU A 123 -3.38 29.10 0.26
CA LEU A 123 -4.11 29.54 -0.94
C LEU A 123 -5.64 29.53 -0.77
N GLY A 124 -6.18 28.81 0.21
CA GLY A 124 -7.61 28.67 0.44
C GLY A 124 -7.95 28.12 1.83
N SER A 125 -9.19 27.66 2.02
CA SER A 125 -9.70 27.11 3.27
C SER A 125 -9.92 25.59 3.17
N PRO A 126 -8.86 24.77 3.14
CA PRO A 126 -8.99 23.33 3.07
C PRO A 126 -9.65 22.77 4.33
N ARG A 127 -10.47 21.73 4.15
CA ARG A 127 -11.12 21.02 5.25
C ARG A 127 -10.13 20.11 5.97
N ALA A 128 -9.49 20.65 7.00
CA ALA A 128 -8.44 19.95 7.75
C ALA A 128 -8.87 18.57 8.30
N GLY A 129 -10.14 18.43 8.70
CA GLY A 129 -10.71 17.16 9.13
C GLY A 129 -10.63 16.08 8.05
N GLU A 130 -11.16 16.37 6.85
CA GLU A 130 -11.15 15.46 5.70
C GLU A 130 -9.74 15.10 5.25
N ILE A 131 -8.80 16.05 5.33
CA ILE A 131 -7.39 15.80 5.00
C ILE A 131 -6.78 14.80 5.97
N PHE A 132 -6.96 15.03 7.27
CA PHE A 132 -6.40 14.16 8.31
C PHE A 132 -6.94 12.74 8.20
N THR A 133 -8.25 12.58 8.03
CA THR A 133 -8.87 11.27 7.87
C THR A 133 -8.42 10.58 6.59
N SER A 134 -8.28 11.33 5.49
CA SER A 134 -7.78 10.80 4.21
C SER A 134 -6.35 10.26 4.33
N TYR A 135 -5.46 10.95 5.04
CA TYR A 135 -4.10 10.46 5.28
C TYR A 135 -4.07 9.14 6.07
N ILE A 136 -4.90 9.03 7.12
CA ILE A 136 -5.03 7.79 7.89
C ILE A 136 -5.56 6.66 7.00
N GLY A 137 -6.63 6.92 6.26
CA GLY A 137 -7.22 5.94 5.34
C GLY A 137 -6.22 5.48 4.28
N PHE A 138 -5.47 6.41 3.70
CA PHE A 138 -4.49 6.11 2.66
C PHE A 138 -3.33 5.29 3.22
N TYR A 139 -2.87 5.59 4.43
CA TYR A 139 -1.85 4.80 5.11
C TYR A 139 -2.31 3.36 5.38
N LEU A 140 -3.52 3.17 5.91
CA LEU A 140 -4.08 1.85 6.21
C LEU A 140 -4.31 1.01 4.93
N MET A 141 -4.85 1.65 3.90
CA MET A 141 -4.99 1.05 2.58
C MET A 141 -3.63 0.68 1.99
N GLY A 142 -2.63 1.54 2.14
CA GLY A 142 -1.27 1.28 1.71
C GLY A 142 -0.61 0.13 2.47
N CYS A 143 -0.78 0.04 3.79
CA CYS A 143 -0.35 -1.12 4.57
C CYS A 143 -0.98 -2.42 4.05
N THR A 144 -2.28 -2.41 3.74
CA THR A 144 -2.96 -3.57 3.16
C THR A 144 -2.35 -3.96 1.82
N ALA A 145 -2.08 -2.98 0.97
CA ALA A 145 -1.39 -3.18 -0.31
C ALA A 145 0.01 -3.79 -0.14
N MET A 146 0.78 -3.31 0.84
CA MET A 146 2.10 -3.84 1.17
C MET A 146 2.04 -5.29 1.64
N ALA A 147 1.06 -5.64 2.49
CA ALA A 147 0.87 -7.01 2.95
C ALA A 147 0.49 -7.97 1.82
N VAL A 148 -0.37 -7.54 0.90
CA VAL A 148 -0.72 -8.31 -0.31
C VAL A 148 0.51 -8.49 -1.21
N GLY A 149 1.28 -7.44 -1.43
CA GLY A 149 2.51 -7.52 -2.23
C GLY A 149 3.57 -8.44 -1.63
N LEU A 150 3.72 -8.45 -0.30
CA LEU A 150 4.61 -9.39 0.39
C LEU A 150 4.15 -10.84 0.24
N LEU A 151 2.85 -11.10 0.35
CA LEU A 151 2.27 -12.42 0.15
C LEU A 151 2.56 -12.93 -1.28
N ILE A 152 2.32 -12.09 -2.29
CA ILE A 152 2.56 -12.42 -3.69
C ILE A 152 4.06 -12.61 -3.97
N SER A 153 4.92 -11.75 -3.43
CA SER A 153 6.38 -11.88 -3.52
C SER A 153 6.88 -13.20 -2.91
N ALA A 154 6.27 -13.66 -1.81
CA ALA A 154 6.61 -14.94 -1.20
C ALA A 154 6.19 -16.15 -2.06
N CYS A 155 5.14 -16.02 -2.87
CA CYS A 155 4.69 -17.09 -3.76
C CYS A 155 5.62 -17.32 -4.97
N THR A 156 6.30 -16.28 -5.46
CA THR A 156 7.08 -16.34 -6.71
C THR A 156 8.60 -16.31 -6.48
N GLN A 157 9.37 -16.64 -7.54
CA GLN A 157 10.83 -16.48 -7.60
C GLN A 157 11.26 -15.35 -8.54
N SER A 158 10.34 -14.87 -9.39
CA SER A 158 10.61 -13.80 -10.35
C SER A 158 10.07 -12.48 -9.84
N GLN A 159 10.97 -11.49 -9.72
CA GLN A 159 10.59 -10.12 -9.32
C GLN A 159 9.55 -9.52 -10.29
N VAL A 160 9.67 -9.79 -11.59
CA VAL A 160 8.73 -9.29 -12.61
C VAL A 160 7.36 -9.95 -12.46
N VAL A 161 7.31 -11.25 -12.16
CA VAL A 161 6.02 -11.92 -11.91
C VAL A 161 5.39 -11.39 -10.62
N ALA A 162 6.19 -11.16 -9.57
CA ALA A 162 5.72 -10.54 -8.32
C ALA A 162 5.12 -9.16 -8.59
N ALA A 163 5.77 -8.39 -9.48
CA ALA A 163 5.37 -7.06 -9.89
C ALA A 163 3.97 -7.03 -10.45
N VAL A 164 3.80 -7.77 -11.54
CA VAL A 164 2.60 -7.79 -12.36
C VAL A 164 1.45 -8.40 -11.58
N ALA A 165 1.70 -9.45 -10.81
CA ALA A 165 0.68 -10.06 -9.96
C ALA A 165 0.23 -9.13 -8.84
N THR A 166 1.15 -8.42 -8.17
CA THR A 166 0.79 -7.46 -7.11
C THR A 166 -0.02 -6.30 -7.68
N PHE A 167 0.43 -5.74 -8.80
CA PHE A 167 -0.31 -4.71 -9.51
C PHE A 167 -1.71 -5.20 -9.89
N GLY A 168 -1.82 -6.35 -10.57
CA GLY A 168 -3.09 -6.87 -11.05
C GLY A 168 -4.09 -7.16 -9.93
N VAL A 169 -3.65 -7.82 -8.85
CA VAL A 169 -4.50 -8.10 -7.69
C VAL A 169 -4.95 -6.81 -7.04
N PHE A 170 -4.03 -5.88 -6.77
CA PHE A 170 -4.40 -4.64 -6.09
C PHE A 170 -5.28 -3.71 -6.95
N PHE A 171 -5.00 -3.64 -8.26
CA PHE A 171 -5.83 -2.91 -9.22
C PHE A 171 -7.25 -3.48 -9.28
N LEU A 172 -7.41 -4.81 -9.31
CA LEU A 172 -8.73 -5.45 -9.25
C LEU A 172 -9.45 -5.16 -7.93
N LEU A 173 -8.75 -5.18 -6.79
CA LEU A 173 -9.34 -4.84 -5.49
C LEU A 173 -9.78 -3.37 -5.40
N MET A 174 -9.09 -2.48 -6.11
CA MET A 174 -9.48 -1.07 -6.25
C MET A 174 -10.70 -0.89 -7.16
N MET A 175 -10.71 -1.59 -8.30
CA MET A 175 -11.84 -1.59 -9.24
C MET A 175 -13.06 -2.37 -8.72
N GLY A 176 -12.91 -3.16 -7.65
CA GLY A 176 -13.98 -3.96 -7.07
C GLY A 176 -15.23 -3.13 -6.74
N THR A 177 -15.08 -1.90 -6.27
CA THR A 177 -16.21 -0.99 -6.03
C THR A 177 -16.99 -0.66 -7.29
N GLN A 178 -16.29 -0.37 -8.38
CA GLN A 178 -16.90 -0.04 -9.67
C GLN A 178 -17.46 -1.28 -10.36
N ALA A 179 -16.84 -2.44 -10.16
CA ALA A 179 -17.33 -3.72 -10.68
C ALA A 179 -18.63 -4.16 -9.98
N VAL A 180 -18.75 -3.92 -8.66
CA VAL A 180 -19.94 -4.25 -7.85
C VAL A 180 -21.20 -3.55 -8.37
N SER A 181 -21.10 -2.32 -8.89
CA SER A 181 -22.25 -1.60 -9.44
C SER A 181 -22.72 -2.14 -10.79
N MET A 182 -21.90 -2.94 -11.48
CA MET A 182 -22.23 -3.53 -12.79
C MET A 182 -22.69 -4.99 -12.71
N ILE A 183 -22.60 -5.63 -11.54
CA ILE A 183 -22.95 -7.06 -11.36
C ILE A 183 -24.33 -7.18 -10.72
N SER A 184 -25.24 -7.87 -11.42
CA SER A 184 -26.60 -8.15 -10.98
C SER A 184 -26.73 -9.41 -10.10
N ALA A 185 -25.75 -10.33 -10.15
CA ALA A 185 -25.76 -11.56 -9.36
C ALA A 185 -25.40 -11.29 -7.88
N GLY A 186 -26.37 -11.49 -6.97
CA GLY A 186 -26.25 -11.14 -5.54
C GLY A 186 -25.03 -11.74 -4.84
N PHE A 187 -24.76 -13.04 -4.99
CA PHE A 187 -23.62 -13.69 -4.33
C PHE A 187 -22.25 -13.12 -4.76
N LEU A 188 -22.06 -12.92 -6.06
CA LEU A 188 -20.81 -12.35 -6.59
C LEU A 188 -20.66 -10.89 -6.17
N ARG A 189 -21.76 -10.13 -6.15
CA ARG A 189 -21.80 -8.75 -5.68
C ARG A 189 -21.38 -8.65 -4.22
N ASP A 190 -21.91 -9.50 -3.36
CA ASP A 190 -21.60 -9.49 -1.92
C ASP A 190 -20.14 -9.88 -1.67
N ALA A 191 -19.64 -10.92 -2.34
CA ALA A 191 -18.23 -11.33 -2.24
C ALA A 191 -17.25 -10.25 -2.73
N LEU A 192 -17.54 -9.60 -3.86
CA LEU A 192 -16.72 -8.50 -4.38
C LEU A 192 -16.81 -7.25 -3.49
N SER A 193 -17.98 -6.95 -2.93
CA SER A 193 -18.15 -5.82 -2.01
C SER A 193 -17.36 -6.02 -0.71
N ALA A 194 -17.25 -7.27 -0.24
CA ALA A 194 -16.45 -7.62 0.93
C ALA A 194 -14.94 -7.47 0.69
N LEU A 195 -14.49 -7.59 -0.56
CA LEU A 195 -13.08 -7.45 -0.96
C LEU A 195 -12.71 -6.03 -1.44
N ALA A 196 -13.69 -5.18 -1.72
CA ALA A 196 -13.48 -3.87 -2.29
C ALA A 196 -12.72 -2.94 -1.32
N LEU A 197 -11.42 -2.74 -1.58
CA LEU A 197 -10.55 -1.91 -0.74
C LEU A 197 -10.90 -0.43 -0.86
N PHE A 198 -11.19 0.05 -2.08
CA PHE A 198 -11.45 1.48 -2.32
C PHE A 198 -12.78 1.97 -1.73
N GLY A 199 -13.78 1.09 -1.63
CA GLY A 199 -15.13 1.49 -1.16
C GLY A 199 -15.17 1.86 0.31
N ARG A 200 -14.22 1.35 1.08
CA ARG A 200 -14.02 1.74 2.48
C ARG A 200 -13.15 2.98 2.61
N PHE A 201 -12.38 3.32 1.57
CA PHE A 201 -11.55 4.52 1.54
C PHE A 201 -12.39 5.79 1.37
N THR A 202 -13.56 5.70 0.72
CA THR A 202 -14.44 6.86 0.49
C THR A 202 -14.94 7.48 1.80
N GLU A 203 -15.21 6.68 2.84
CA GLU A 203 -15.57 7.16 4.18
C GLU A 203 -14.47 8.09 4.76
N PHE A 204 -13.20 7.72 4.56
CA PHE A 204 -12.07 8.56 4.99
C PHE A 204 -11.96 9.85 4.20
N THR A 205 -12.21 9.80 2.87
CA THR A 205 -12.20 11.02 2.04
C THR A 205 -13.33 11.97 2.39
N SER A 206 -14.44 11.48 2.96
CA SER A 206 -15.55 12.30 3.43
C SER A 206 -15.39 12.82 4.87
N GLY A 207 -14.22 12.63 5.51
CA GLY A 207 -13.99 13.13 6.87
C GLY A 207 -14.46 12.21 7.99
N ILE A 208 -14.92 11.00 7.68
CA ILE A 208 -15.51 10.08 8.65
C ILE A 208 -14.48 9.03 9.08
N LEU A 209 -14.09 9.05 10.35
CA LEU A 209 -13.30 7.99 10.96
C LEU A 209 -14.21 6.88 11.50
N GLY A 210 -14.69 6.02 10.59
CA GLY A 210 -15.41 4.80 10.96
C GLY A 210 -14.46 3.74 11.54
N LEU A 211 -14.87 3.08 12.63
CA LEU A 211 -14.14 1.91 13.13
C LEU A 211 -14.18 0.73 12.15
N SER A 212 -15.26 0.61 11.36
CA SER A 212 -15.46 -0.52 10.43
C SER A 212 -14.37 -0.57 9.34
N PRO A 213 -14.07 0.50 8.58
CA PRO A 213 -12.95 0.52 7.64
C PRO A 213 -11.58 0.25 8.28
N ILE A 214 -11.33 0.81 9.47
CA ILE A 214 -10.06 0.65 10.19
C ILE A 214 -9.83 -0.82 10.55
N ILE A 215 -10.83 -1.44 11.20
CA ILE A 215 -10.77 -2.85 11.58
C ILE A 215 -10.60 -3.72 10.34
N TYR A 216 -11.33 -3.42 9.26
CA TYR A 216 -11.22 -4.16 8.00
C TYR A 216 -9.78 -4.15 7.45
N TYR A 217 -9.17 -2.98 7.26
CA TYR A 217 -7.79 -2.90 6.75
C TYR A 217 -6.78 -3.61 7.65
N ILE A 218 -6.91 -3.46 8.98
CA ILE A 218 -6.05 -4.16 9.94
C ILE A 218 -6.22 -5.67 9.82
N THR A 219 -7.46 -6.16 9.69
CA THR A 219 -7.76 -7.59 9.62
C THR A 219 -7.22 -8.20 8.34
N VAL A 220 -7.42 -7.55 7.19
CA VAL A 220 -6.88 -8.02 5.89
C VAL A 220 -5.36 -7.99 5.91
N THR A 221 -4.74 -6.93 6.44
CA THR A 221 -3.29 -6.83 6.61
C THR A 221 -2.76 -7.98 7.46
N ALA A 222 -3.35 -8.22 8.63
CA ALA A 222 -2.95 -9.30 9.54
C ALA A 222 -3.13 -10.68 8.90
N ALA A 223 -4.23 -10.91 8.19
CA ALA A 223 -4.49 -12.16 7.48
C ALA A 223 -3.43 -12.42 6.38
N CYS A 224 -3.13 -11.43 5.53
CA CYS A 224 -2.10 -11.56 4.50
C CYS A 224 -0.72 -11.85 5.10
N LEU A 225 -0.33 -11.17 6.19
CA LEU A 225 0.95 -11.40 6.87
C LEU A 225 1.01 -12.78 7.53
N PHE A 226 -0.10 -13.24 8.13
CA PHE A 226 -0.20 -14.57 8.71
C PHE A 226 -0.04 -15.67 7.65
N VAL A 227 -0.76 -15.56 6.53
CA VAL A 227 -0.62 -16.49 5.40
C VAL A 227 0.79 -16.47 4.84
N THR A 228 1.41 -15.29 4.72
CA THR A 228 2.81 -15.15 4.28
C THR A 228 3.76 -15.91 5.21
N ALA A 229 3.62 -15.75 6.52
CA ALA A 229 4.43 -16.45 7.50
C ALA A 229 4.26 -17.99 7.41
N LYS A 230 3.01 -18.46 7.29
CA LYS A 230 2.71 -19.89 7.15
C LYS A 230 3.22 -20.49 5.85
N LEU A 231 3.16 -19.75 4.75
CA LEU A 231 3.69 -20.18 3.46
C LEU A 231 5.21 -20.41 3.53
N ILE A 232 5.93 -19.52 4.20
CA ILE A 232 7.38 -19.63 4.39
C ILE A 232 7.71 -20.77 5.37
N GLU A 233 6.93 -20.93 6.44
CA GLU A 233 7.09 -22.03 7.41
C GLU A 233 6.91 -23.40 6.78
N ARG A 234 5.87 -23.59 5.95
CA ARG A 234 5.65 -24.84 5.22
C ARG A 234 6.84 -25.22 4.35
N ARG A 235 7.49 -24.25 3.70
CA ARG A 235 8.68 -24.49 2.88
C ARG A 235 9.90 -24.92 3.69
N ARG A 236 10.01 -24.46 4.94
CA ARG A 236 11.05 -24.91 5.86
C ARG A 236 10.95 -26.41 6.15
N TRP A 237 9.73 -26.94 6.23
CA TRP A 237 9.50 -28.36 6.53
C TRP A 237 9.53 -29.26 5.31
N SER A 238 9.21 -28.74 4.12
CA SER A 238 9.25 -29.47 2.84
C SER A 238 10.65 -29.49 2.20
N GLY A 239 11.65 -28.86 2.83
CA GLY A 239 13.05 -28.85 2.37
C GLY A 239 13.91 -30.02 2.90
N ASN A 240 13.28 -30.99 3.56
CA ASN A 240 13.78 -32.36 3.75
C ASN A 240 13.17 -33.26 2.68
#